data_AF-A0A2V3I8P3-F1
#
_entry.id   AF-A0A2V3I8P3-F1
#
_cell.length_a   1.000
_cell.length_b   1.000
_cell.length_c   1.000
_cell.angle_alpha   90.00
_cell.angle_beta   90.00
_cell.angle_gamma   90.00
#
_symmetry.space_group_name_H-M   'P 1'
#
loop_
_entity.id
_entity.type
_entity.pdbx_description
1 polymer ?
#
loop_
_entity_poly.entity_id
_entity_poly.type
_entity_poly.pdbx_seq_one_letter_code
_entity_poly.pdbx_strand_id
1 'polypeptide(L)'
;MTGPNWRNVYRLSDEQLAQLEQAEQCMEMLDISKAETILMTLLERDSDCVPVLNNLGHMYGRYLSDFEKAVEYYDRVLEIEPDNAWARDERRRYQRYLTYD
;
A
#
# COMPACT_ATOMS: atom_id res chain seq x y z
N MET A 1 3.36 -10.29 -18.45
CA MET A 1 3.06 -11.04 -17.22
C MET A 1 1.75 -10.47 -16.71
N THR A 2 0.68 -11.26 -16.72
CA THR A 2 -0.62 -10.85 -16.22
C THR A 2 -0.53 -10.84 -14.70
N GLY A 3 -0.55 -9.64 -14.10
CA GLY A 3 -0.68 -9.49 -12.65
C GLY A 3 -1.97 -10.14 -12.15
N PRO A 4 -2.14 -10.28 -10.82
CA PRO A 4 -3.38 -10.77 -10.26
C PRO A 4 -4.55 -9.98 -10.86
N ASN A 5 -5.58 -10.66 -11.36
CA ASN A 5 -6.82 -10.00 -11.76
C ASN A 5 -7.47 -9.50 -10.45
N TRP A 6 -7.14 -8.27 -10.05
CA TRP A 6 -7.79 -7.63 -8.91
C TRP A 6 -9.27 -7.49 -9.27
N ARG A 7 -10.11 -8.34 -8.71
CA ARG A 7 -11.54 -8.02 -8.66
C ARG A 7 -11.62 -6.71 -7.91
N ASN A 8 -12.28 -5.72 -8.49
CA ASN A 8 -12.53 -4.43 -7.83
C ASN A 8 -13.54 -4.63 -6.68
N VAL A 9 -13.13 -5.34 -5.63
CA VAL A 9 -13.94 -5.66 -4.45
C VAL A 9 -14.26 -4.39 -3.67
N TYR A 10 -13.38 -3.39 -3.75
CA TYR A 10 -13.47 -2.09 -3.08
C TYR A 10 -14.27 -1.04 -3.84
N ARG A 11 -14.88 -1.39 -4.98
CA ARG A 11 -15.75 -0.50 -5.79
C ARG A 11 -15.08 0.81 -6.19
N LEU A 12 -13.78 0.79 -6.44
CA LEU A 12 -13.01 1.92 -6.97
C LEU A 12 -13.56 2.35 -8.33
N SER A 13 -13.55 3.65 -8.61
CA SER A 13 -13.85 4.14 -9.96
C SER A 13 -12.73 3.73 -10.94
N ASP A 14 -13.03 3.75 -12.24
CA ASP A 14 -12.02 3.51 -13.28
C ASP A 14 -10.84 4.49 -13.17
N GLU A 15 -11.11 5.73 -12.75
CA GLU A 15 -10.08 6.75 -12.47
C GLU A 15 -9.19 6.33 -11.30
N GLN A 16 -9.78 5.88 -10.18
CA GLN A 16 -9.01 5.44 -9.00
C GLN A 16 -8.18 4.19 -9.31
N LEU A 17 -8.71 3.25 -10.10
CA LEU A 17 -7.97 2.08 -10.55
C LEU A 17 -6.78 2.47 -11.43
N ALA A 18 -6.98 3.36 -12.40
CA ALA A 18 -5.90 3.84 -13.25
C ALA A 18 -4.82 4.59 -12.45
N GLN A 19 -5.22 5.36 -11.44
CA GLN A 19 -4.28 6.04 -10.54
C GLN A 19 -3.48 5.05 -9.69
N LEU A 20 -4.11 3.99 -9.14
CA LEU A 20 -3.40 2.94 -8.42
C LEU A 20 -2.40 2.19 -9.31
N GLU A 21 -2.83 1.80 -10.51
CA GLU A 21 -1.93 1.15 -11.48
C GLU A 21 -0.76 2.07 -11.85
N GLN A 22 -1.02 3.37 -12.04
CA GLN A 22 0.04 4.35 -12.28
C GLN A 22 1.00 4.47 -11.10
N ALA A 23 0.51 4.48 -9.86
CA ALA A 23 1.35 4.53 -8.67
C ALA A 23 2.25 3.29 -8.57
N GLU A 24 1.71 2.09 -8.82
CA GLU A 24 2.47 0.84 -8.85
C GLU A 24 3.57 0.87 -9.93
N GLN A 25 3.24 1.32 -11.14
CA GLN A 25 4.23 1.50 -12.20
C GLN A 25 5.32 2.52 -11.82
N CYS A 26 4.96 3.62 -11.16
CA CYS A 26 5.94 4.61 -10.69
C CYS A 26 6.88 3.99 -9.64
N MET A 27 6.37 3.16 -8.72
CA MET A 27 7.22 2.42 -7.78
C MET A 27 8.19 1.47 -8.49
N GLU A 28 7.73 0.73 -9.51
CA GLU A 28 8.59 -0.16 -10.31
C GLU A 28 9.67 0.61 -11.09
N MET A 29 9.36 1.82 -11.55
CA MET A 29 10.30 2.73 -12.20
C MET A 29 11.20 3.51 -11.23
N LEU A 30 11.08 3.27 -9.91
CA LEU A 30 11.76 4.00 -8.83
C LEU A 30 11.44 5.50 -8.78
N ASP A 31 10.35 5.93 -9.42
CA ASP A 31 9.80 7.29 -9.29
C ASP A 31 8.92 7.36 -8.04
N ILE A 32 9.57 7.23 -6.87
CA ILE A 32 8.90 7.09 -5.58
C ILE A 32 8.12 8.35 -5.20
N SER A 33 8.67 9.53 -5.50
CA SER A 33 8.01 10.81 -5.20
C SER A 33 6.66 10.93 -5.93
N LYS A 34 6.60 10.48 -7.19
CA LYS A 34 5.35 10.49 -7.95
C LYS A 34 4.36 9.45 -7.44
N ALA A 35 4.84 8.24 -7.12
CA ALA A 35 4.00 7.20 -6.52
C ALA A 35 3.36 7.68 -5.21
N GLU A 36 4.17 8.27 -4.32
CA GLU A 36 3.70 8.83 -3.05
C GLU A 36 2.64 9.92 -3.27
N THR A 37 2.87 10.85 -4.20
CA THR A 37 1.90 11.92 -4.51
C THR A 37 0.55 11.36 -4.94
N ILE A 38 0.55 10.34 -5.81
CA ILE A 38 -0.69 9.72 -6.31
C ILE A 38 -1.39 9.00 -5.16
N LEU A 39 -0.67 8.19 -4.39
CA LEU A 39 -1.23 7.41 -3.29
C LEU A 39 -1.79 8.31 -2.17
N MET A 40 -1.11 9.40 -1.83
CA MET A 40 -1.59 10.37 -0.84
C MET A 40 -2.85 11.09 -1.33
N THR A 41 -2.91 11.45 -2.62
CA THR A 41 -4.12 12.04 -3.22
C THR A 41 -5.31 11.09 -3.19
N LEU A 42 -5.07 9.80 -3.45
CA LEU A 42 -6.10 8.76 -3.33
C LEU A 42 -6.56 8.58 -1.88
N LEU A 43 -5.62 8.62 -0.93
CA LEU A 43 -5.89 8.52 0.50
C LEU A 43 -6.71 9.71 1.03
N GLU A 44 -6.49 10.92 0.52
CA GLU A 44 -7.29 12.10 0.89
C GLU A 44 -8.76 11.97 0.46
N ARG A 45 -9.03 11.27 -0.64
CA ARG A 45 -10.39 11.03 -1.13
C ARG A 45 -11.11 9.96 -0.32
N ASP A 46 -10.38 8.95 0.13
CA ASP A 46 -10.88 7.88 0.99
C ASP A 46 -9.76 7.39 1.92
N SER A 47 -9.82 7.83 3.18
CA SER A 47 -8.79 7.53 4.17
C SER A 47 -8.70 6.05 4.50
N ASP A 48 -9.77 5.30 4.27
CA ASP A 48 -9.91 3.90 4.68
C ASP A 48 -9.85 2.95 3.47
N CYS A 49 -9.36 3.46 2.32
CA CYS A 49 -9.20 2.68 1.11
C CYS A 49 -8.08 1.64 1.26
N VAL A 50 -8.46 0.39 1.55
CA VAL A 50 -7.53 -0.73 1.79
C VAL A 50 -6.48 -0.93 0.68
N PRO A 51 -6.81 -0.87 -0.63
CA PRO A 51 -5.79 -0.92 -1.69
C PRO A 51 -4.74 0.18 -1.63
N VAL A 52 -5.14 1.41 -1.27
CA VAL A 52 -4.24 2.56 -1.17
C VAL A 52 -3.34 2.40 0.05
N LEU A 53 -3.91 2.01 1.20
CA LEU A 53 -3.17 1.76 2.42
C LEU A 53 -2.14 0.63 2.24
N ASN A 54 -2.51 -0.47 1.58
CA ASN A 54 -1.58 -1.55 1.25
C ASN A 54 -0.44 -1.08 0.34
N ASN A 55 -0.75 -0.27 -0.68
CA ASN A 55 0.26 0.28 -1.58
C ASN A 55 1.21 1.26 -0.87
N LEU A 56 0.71 2.10 0.04
CA LEU A 56 1.55 2.97 0.88
C LEU A 56 2.46 2.15 1.80
N GLY A 57 1.92 1.13 2.48
CA GLY A 57 2.71 0.23 3.32
C GLY A 57 3.82 -0.48 2.54
N HIS A 58 3.51 -0.95 1.34
CA HIS A 58 4.50 -1.56 0.44
C HIS A 58 5.55 -0.56 -0.02
N MET A 59 5.14 0.67 -0.39
CA MET A 59 6.03 1.74 -0.81
C MET A 59 7.04 2.10 0.29
N TYR A 60 6.56 2.43 1.49
CA TYR A 60 7.39 2.82 2.62
C TYR A 60 8.35 1.70 3.04
N GLY A 61 7.86 0.47 3.14
CA GLY A 61 8.67 -0.65 3.60
C GLY A 61 9.70 -1.11 2.57
N ARG A 62 9.31 -1.27 1.31
CA ARG A 62 10.19 -1.84 0.28
C ARG A 62 11.13 -0.83 -0.37
N TYR A 63 10.65 0.39 -0.61
CA TYR A 63 11.39 1.36 -1.42
C TYR A 63 12.05 2.44 -0.58
N LEU A 64 11.44 2.82 0.56
CA LEU A 64 11.99 3.85 1.45
C LEU A 64 12.71 3.26 2.68
N SER A 65 12.52 1.97 2.97
CA SER A 65 12.98 1.33 4.20
C SER A 65 12.51 2.03 5.48
N ASP A 66 11.40 2.78 5.39
CA ASP A 66 10.72 3.39 6.53
C ASP A 66 9.77 2.34 7.10
N PHE A 67 10.32 1.45 7.93
CA PHE A 67 9.63 0.28 8.43
C PHE A 67 8.56 0.65 9.45
N GLU A 68 8.76 1.73 10.20
CA GLU A 68 7.78 2.29 11.12
C GLU A 68 6.50 2.69 10.39
N LYS A 69 6.61 3.51 9.32
CA LYS A 69 5.44 3.87 8.51
C LYS A 69 4.82 2.68 7.80
N ALA A 70 5.65 1.77 7.28
CA ALA A 70 5.13 0.57 6.64
C ALA A 70 4.21 -0.21 7.60
N VAL A 71 4.67 -0.43 8.83
CA VAL A 71 3.89 -1.10 9.88
C VAL A 71 2.63 -0.31 10.21
N GLU A 72 2.70 1.01 10.34
CA GLU A 72 1.53 1.87 10.60
C GLU A 72 0.44 1.70 9.53
N TYR A 73 0.79 1.75 8.24
CA TYR A 73 -0.19 1.57 7.18
C TYR A 73 -0.80 0.16 7.16
N TYR A 74 -0.01 -0.88 7.40
CA TYR A 74 -0.55 -2.24 7.49
C TYR A 74 -1.40 -2.44 8.74
N ASP A 75 -1.10 -1.78 9.86
CA ASP A 75 -1.96 -1.77 11.03
C ASP A 75 -3.33 -1.18 10.70
N ARG A 76 -3.38 -0.05 9.98
CA ARG A 76 -4.64 0.54 9.51
C ARG A 76 -5.43 -0.40 8.59
N VAL A 77 -4.75 -1.14 7.70
CA VAL A 77 -5.43 -2.18 6.90
C VAL A 77 -6.05 -3.25 7.79
N LEU A 78 -5.34 -3.71 8.81
CA LEU A 78 -5.82 -4.76 9.72
C LEU A 78 -6.91 -4.28 10.69
N GLU A 79 -7.02 -2.98 10.94
CA GLU A 79 -8.16 -2.38 11.65
C GLU A 79 -9.46 -2.49 10.83
N ILE A 80 -9.36 -2.32 9.50
CA ILE A 80 -10.51 -2.38 8.58
C ILE A 80 -10.82 -3.83 8.18
N GLU A 81 -9.79 -4.61 7.88
CA GLU A 81 -9.87 -6.01 7.46
C GLU A 81 -8.96 -6.88 8.34
N PRO A 82 -9.45 -7.30 9.54
CA PRO A 82 -8.66 -8.10 10.47
C PRO A 82 -8.20 -9.44 9.90
N ASP A 83 -8.87 -9.95 8.86
CA ASP A 83 -8.57 -11.20 8.17
C ASP A 83 -7.66 -11.03 6.94
N ASN A 84 -7.22 -9.82 6.61
CA ASN A 84 -6.29 -9.55 5.52
C ASN A 84 -4.92 -10.21 5.76
N ALA A 85 -4.75 -11.41 5.20
CA ALA A 85 -3.56 -12.22 5.41
C ALA A 85 -2.29 -11.54 4.86
N TRP A 86 -2.42 -10.83 3.73
CA TRP A 86 -1.31 -10.11 3.11
C TRP A 86 -0.77 -9.01 4.02
N ALA A 87 -1.64 -8.11 4.48
CA ALA A 87 -1.25 -7.03 5.39
C ALA A 87 -0.64 -7.58 6.69
N ARG A 88 -1.18 -8.68 7.22
CA ARG A 88 -0.64 -9.33 8.41
C ARG A 88 0.79 -9.85 8.20
N ASP A 89 1.06 -10.47 7.05
CA ASP A 89 2.36 -11.04 6.74
C ASP A 89 3.40 -9.95 6.45
N GLU A 90 3.06 -8.92 5.66
CA GLU A 90 3.95 -7.78 5.40
C GLU A 90 4.22 -6.97 6.67
N ARG A 91 3.21 -6.72 7.51
CA ARG A 91 3.42 -6.09 8.82
C ARG A 91 4.42 -6.88 9.66
N ARG A 92 4.23 -8.19 9.80
CA ARG A 92 5.16 -9.05 10.56
C ARG A 92 6.56 -9.04 9.98
N ARG A 93 6.71 -8.96 8.66
CA ARG A 93 8.01 -8.82 8.00
C ARG A 93 8.68 -7.52 8.45
N TYR A 94 8.00 -6.38 8.35
CA TYR A 94 8.61 -5.09 8.67
C TYR A 94 8.87 -4.91 10.17
N GLN A 95 7.98 -5.42 11.02
CA GLN A 95 8.19 -5.45 12.47
C GLN A 95 9.51 -6.12 12.88
N ARG A 96 9.96 -7.16 12.16
CA ARG A 96 11.24 -7.80 12.46
C ARG A 96 12.40 -6.83 12.35
N TYR A 97 12.41 -5.95 11.34
CA TYR A 97 13.48 -4.96 11.17
C TYR A 97 13.51 -3.92 12.29
N LEU A 98 12.37 -3.65 12.93
CA LEU A 98 12.27 -2.73 14.07
C LEU A 98 12.73 -3.35 15.40
N THR A 99 12.77 -4.69 15.48
CA THR A 99 13.11 -5.41 16.72
C THR A 99 14.58 -5.80 16.85
N TYR A 100 15.40 -5.56 15.82
CA TYR A 100 16.85 -5.75 15.89
C TYR A 100 17.51 -4.43 16.29
N ASP A 101 17.68 -4.23 17.60
CA ASP A 101 18.74 -3.37 18.16
C ASP A 101 20.10 -4.09 18.10
#